data_AF-A0A7S0J719-F1
#
_entry.id   AF-A0A7S0J719-F1
#
_cell.length_a   1.000
_cell.length_b   1.000
_cell.length_c   1.000
_cell.angle_alpha   90.00
_cell.angle_beta   90.00
_cell.angle_gamma   90.00
#
_symmetry.space_group_name_H-M   'P 1'
#
loop_
_entity.id
_entity.type
_entity.pdbx_description
1 polymer ?
#
loop_
_entity_poly.entity_id
_entity_poly.type
_entity_poly.pdbx_seq_one_letter_code
_entity_poly.pdbx_strand_id
1 'polypeptide(L)'
;GNGTYDTGTQTALALSLSLGGGPDTQLVRRTLVESLSRAHMHYSTGILGFKVLFDVLGAAARDDDAVAVLEQTSYPSIGFYFANDLESASSNLWELPDAPLEGTGMNSRNHHMWSSYSAYLVRSVAGLAQPAGSAGYRVLEMRP
;
A
#
# COMPACT_ATOMS: atom_id res chain seq x y z
N GLY A 1 4.34 -8.06 24.26
CA GLY A 1 4.26 -8.96 23.10
C GLY A 1 5.47 -8.71 22.20
N ASN A 2 5.68 -9.52 21.17
CA ASN A 2 6.80 -9.41 20.22
C ASN A 2 6.50 -8.48 19.02
N GLY A 3 5.39 -7.74 19.04
CA GLY A 3 5.04 -6.82 17.96
C GLY A 3 4.47 -7.46 16.71
N THR A 4 4.09 -8.73 16.77
CA THR A 4 3.49 -9.44 15.64
C THR A 4 2.03 -9.74 15.91
N TYR A 5 1.20 -9.65 14.87
CA TYR A 5 -0.14 -10.21 14.86
C TYR A 5 -0.17 -11.44 13.97
N ASP A 6 -0.87 -12.48 14.42
CA ASP A 6 -0.98 -13.76 13.72
C ASP A 6 0.40 -14.28 13.26
N THR A 7 0.62 -14.41 11.96
CA THR A 7 1.84 -14.92 11.32
C THR A 7 2.91 -13.86 11.10
N GLY A 8 2.65 -12.59 11.46
CA GLY A 8 3.58 -11.48 11.26
C GLY A 8 3.71 -11.02 9.80
N THR A 9 2.78 -11.41 8.92
CA THR A 9 2.74 -10.95 7.53
C THR A 9 2.48 -9.45 7.44
N GLN A 10 2.93 -8.81 6.35
CA GLN A 10 2.65 -7.40 6.12
C GLN A 10 1.13 -7.10 6.16
N THR A 11 0.29 -8.02 5.65
CA THR A 11 -1.17 -7.91 5.72
C THR A 11 -1.67 -7.90 7.16
N ALA A 12 -1.24 -8.85 8.00
CA ALA A 12 -1.67 -8.93 9.39
C ALA A 12 -1.26 -7.68 10.19
N LEU A 13 -0.02 -7.21 9.98
CA LEU A 13 0.50 -6.02 10.64
C LEU A 13 -0.25 -4.75 10.17
N ALA A 14 -0.39 -4.53 8.86
CA ALA A 14 -1.07 -3.35 8.33
C ALA A 14 -2.56 -3.30 8.72
N LEU A 15 -3.28 -4.42 8.61
CA LEU A 15 -4.68 -4.49 9.03
C LEU A 15 -4.84 -4.25 10.53
N SER A 16 -3.97 -4.82 11.36
CA SER A 16 -4.03 -4.58 12.81
C SER A 16 -3.88 -3.10 13.14
N LEU A 17 -2.95 -2.40 12.49
CA LEU A 17 -2.72 -0.97 12.71
C LEU A 17 -3.89 -0.12 12.20
N SER A 18 -4.45 -0.48 11.03
CA SER A 18 -5.59 0.23 10.46
C SER A 18 -6.87 0.12 11.31
N LEU A 19 -7.03 -0.97 12.05
CA LEU A 19 -8.19 -1.21 12.91
C LEU A 19 -8.00 -0.67 14.35
N GLY A 20 -6.91 0.06 14.61
CA GLY A 20 -6.59 0.61 15.94
C GLY A 20 -6.03 -0.44 16.91
N GLY A 21 -5.36 -1.46 16.39
CA GLY A 21 -5.02 -2.69 17.11
C GLY A 21 -4.04 -2.53 18.29
N GLY A 22 -4.52 -2.94 19.46
CA GLY A 22 -3.77 -3.46 20.62
C GLY A 22 -2.83 -2.51 21.38
N PRO A 23 -2.28 -2.99 22.52
CA PRO A 23 -1.57 -2.15 23.49
C PRO A 23 -0.21 -1.62 23.01
N ASP A 24 0.37 -2.17 21.92
CA ASP A 24 1.70 -1.78 21.45
C ASP A 24 1.75 -1.54 19.92
N THR A 25 0.93 -0.58 19.47
CA THR A 25 0.89 -0.13 18.07
C THR A 25 2.26 0.34 17.57
N GLN A 26 3.10 0.90 18.46
CA GLN A 26 4.43 1.39 18.08
C GLN A 26 5.38 0.26 17.71
N LEU A 27 5.41 -0.82 18.51
CA LEU A 27 6.20 -1.99 18.16
C LEU A 27 5.71 -2.65 16.87
N VAL A 28 4.39 -2.73 16.66
CA VAL A 28 3.80 -3.31 15.44
C VAL A 28 4.15 -2.49 14.19
N ARG A 29 4.14 -1.15 14.29
CA ARG A 29 4.63 -0.24 13.23
C ARG A 29 6.08 -0.51 12.88
N ARG A 30 6.95 -0.64 13.89
CA ARG A 30 8.37 -0.99 13.66
C ARG A 30 8.51 -2.33 12.95
N THR A 31 7.78 -3.36 13.40
CA THR A 31 7.78 -4.67 12.75
C THR A 31 7.37 -4.61 11.29
N LEU A 32 6.34 -3.81 10.94
CA LEU A 32 5.88 -3.63 9.56
C LEU A 32 6.96 -2.98 8.70
N VAL A 33 7.54 -1.88 9.18
CA VAL A 33 8.63 -1.16 8.49
C VAL A 33 9.82 -2.08 8.28
N GLU A 34 10.24 -2.82 9.30
CA GLU A 34 11.35 -3.76 9.18
C GLU A 34 11.04 -4.88 8.19
N SER A 35 9.78 -5.32 8.11
CA SER A 35 9.32 -6.29 7.12
C SER A 35 9.45 -5.76 5.70
N LEU A 36 9.06 -4.50 5.45
CA LEU A 36 9.27 -3.83 4.15
C LEU A 36 10.77 -3.68 3.85
N SER A 37 11.57 -3.25 4.82
CA SER A 37 13.02 -3.10 4.68
C SER A 37 13.71 -4.41 4.30
N ARG A 38 13.38 -5.51 4.98
CA ARG A 38 13.88 -6.85 4.63
C ARG A 38 13.44 -7.31 3.25
N ALA A 39 12.30 -6.83 2.77
CA ALA A 39 11.79 -7.11 1.43
C ALA A 39 12.28 -6.08 0.39
N HIS A 40 13.28 -5.25 0.70
CA HIS A 40 13.76 -4.20 -0.21
C HIS A 40 12.66 -3.27 -0.70
N MET A 41 11.73 -2.89 0.19
CA MET A 41 10.53 -2.10 -0.11
C MET A 41 9.51 -2.77 -1.04
N HIS A 42 9.62 -4.07 -1.30
CA HIS A 42 8.54 -4.83 -1.92
C HIS A 42 7.43 -5.16 -0.91
N TYR A 43 6.18 -4.96 -1.33
CA TYR A 43 5.05 -5.42 -0.53
C TYR A 43 4.80 -6.92 -0.74
N SER A 44 4.32 -7.59 0.31
CA SER A 44 3.90 -9.00 0.29
C SER A 44 2.44 -9.17 0.72
N THR A 45 1.66 -8.10 0.59
CA THR A 45 0.23 -8.08 0.91
C THR A 45 -0.63 -8.57 -0.24
N GLY A 46 -1.80 -9.14 0.08
CA GLY A 46 -2.92 -9.17 -0.86
C GLY A 46 -3.68 -7.83 -0.88
N ILE A 47 -4.75 -7.74 -1.66
CA ILE A 47 -5.50 -6.48 -1.87
C ILE A 47 -6.02 -5.81 -0.58
N LEU A 48 -6.38 -6.59 0.44
CA LEU A 48 -6.89 -6.02 1.70
C LEU A 48 -5.76 -5.38 2.53
N GLY A 49 -4.57 -5.98 2.54
CA GLY A 49 -3.40 -5.37 3.19
C GLY A 49 -2.92 -4.15 2.42
N PHE A 50 -2.85 -4.26 1.08
CA PHE A 50 -2.45 -3.17 0.20
C PHE A 50 -3.39 -1.96 0.31
N LYS A 51 -4.69 -2.21 0.50
CA LYS A 51 -5.70 -1.16 0.70
C LYS A 51 -5.37 -0.19 1.84
N VAL A 52 -4.76 -0.70 2.91
CA VAL A 52 -4.50 0.09 4.13
C VAL A 52 -3.03 0.40 4.35
N LEU A 53 -2.12 -0.23 3.60
CA LEU A 53 -0.67 -0.13 3.80
C LEU A 53 -0.18 1.32 3.80
N PHE A 54 -0.52 2.09 2.77
CA PHE A 54 -0.04 3.47 2.63
C PHE A 54 -0.64 4.42 3.67
N ASP A 55 -1.91 4.23 4.02
CA ASP A 55 -2.56 5.02 5.08
C ASP A 55 -1.92 4.74 6.45
N VAL A 56 -1.54 3.49 6.72
CA VAL A 56 -0.82 3.10 7.93
C VAL A 56 0.58 3.68 7.99
N LEU A 57 1.32 3.69 6.87
CA LEU A 57 2.65 4.29 6.78
C LEU A 57 2.58 5.82 6.95
N GLY A 58 1.64 6.50 6.27
CA GLY A 58 1.42 7.94 6.44
C GLY A 58 1.03 8.32 7.87
N ALA A 59 0.11 7.57 8.50
CA ALA A 59 -0.26 7.76 9.91
C ALA A 59 0.88 7.44 10.91
N ALA A 60 1.97 6.83 10.43
CA ALA A 60 3.19 6.60 11.18
C ALA A 60 4.31 7.60 10.87
N ALA A 61 4.05 8.64 10.07
CA ALA A 61 5.06 9.56 9.55
C ALA A 61 6.20 8.83 8.82
N ARG A 62 5.83 7.83 8.01
CA ARG A 62 6.73 6.98 7.22
C ARG A 62 6.45 7.15 5.73
N ASP A 63 6.20 8.38 5.29
CA ASP A 63 5.94 8.70 3.89
C ASP A 63 7.11 8.33 2.98
N ASP A 64 8.36 8.45 3.45
CA ASP A 64 9.54 8.00 2.70
C ASP A 64 9.48 6.51 2.35
N ASP A 65 9.06 5.64 3.28
CA ASP A 65 8.91 4.21 2.99
C ASP A 65 7.73 3.97 2.04
N ALA A 66 6.63 4.71 2.20
CA ALA A 66 5.46 4.60 1.35
C ALA A 66 5.78 4.95 -0.11
N VAL A 67 6.54 6.03 -0.32
CA VAL A 67 7.07 6.42 -1.63
C VAL A 67 8.05 5.37 -2.15
N ALA A 68 8.99 4.89 -1.33
CA ALA A 68 9.96 3.89 -1.74
C ALA A 68 9.32 2.55 -2.19
N VAL A 69 8.17 2.17 -1.61
CA VAL A 69 7.36 1.03 -2.07
C VAL A 69 6.74 1.29 -3.45
N LEU A 70 6.26 2.51 -3.71
CA LEU A 70 5.67 2.89 -5.01
C LEU A 70 6.71 3.07 -6.12
N GLU A 71 7.95 3.42 -5.77
CA GLU A 71 9.05 3.55 -6.71
C GLU A 71 9.63 2.20 -7.16
N GLN A 72 9.27 1.09 -6.52
CA GLN A 72 9.71 -0.24 -6.96
C GLN A 72 9.16 -0.58 -8.35
N THR A 73 10.05 -1.07 -9.22
CA THR A 73 9.72 -1.51 -10.59
C THR A 73 9.92 -3.01 -10.81
N SER A 74 10.66 -3.71 -9.95
CA SER A 74 10.79 -5.17 -9.97
C SER A 74 9.58 -5.86 -9.33
N TYR A 75 9.36 -7.13 -9.68
CA TYR A 75 8.30 -7.92 -9.05
C TYR A 75 8.68 -8.30 -7.60
N PRO A 76 7.73 -8.28 -6.65
CA PRO A 76 6.35 -7.80 -6.76
C PRO A 76 6.26 -6.28 -6.50
N SER A 77 5.66 -5.52 -7.41
CA SER A 77 5.38 -4.10 -7.21
C SER A 77 4.26 -3.62 -8.16
N ILE A 78 3.68 -2.45 -7.87
CA ILE A 78 2.80 -1.78 -8.84
C ILE A 78 3.60 -1.28 -10.04
N GLY A 79 4.83 -0.79 -9.83
CA GLY A 79 5.69 -0.35 -10.93
C GLY A 79 6.02 -1.47 -11.91
N PHE A 80 6.08 -2.73 -11.45
CA PHE A 80 6.27 -3.90 -12.32
C PHE A 80 5.23 -4.00 -13.42
N TYR A 81 3.99 -3.56 -13.18
CA TYR A 81 2.93 -3.62 -14.18
C TYR A 81 3.33 -2.82 -15.43
N PHE A 82 4.06 -1.72 -15.23
CA PHE A 82 4.45 -0.79 -16.28
C PHE A 82 5.87 -1.01 -16.80
N ALA A 83 6.78 -1.49 -15.94
CA ALA A 83 8.22 -1.49 -16.20
C ALA A 83 8.81 -2.84 -16.64
N ASN A 84 8.02 -3.91 -16.64
CA ASN A 84 8.50 -5.22 -17.07
C ASN A 84 8.59 -5.35 -18.61
N ASP A 85 9.45 -6.26 -19.07
CA ASP A 85 9.71 -6.53 -20.51
C ASP A 85 8.83 -7.66 -21.10
N LEU A 86 7.89 -8.23 -20.33
CA LEU A 86 7.02 -9.33 -20.79
C LEU A 86 5.74 -8.79 -21.44
N GLU A 87 5.07 -7.88 -20.74
CA GLU A 87 3.83 -7.22 -21.14
C GLU A 87 3.70 -5.94 -20.30
N SER A 88 3.89 -4.75 -20.88
CA SER A 88 3.74 -3.50 -20.12
C SER A 88 2.28 -3.03 -20.11
N ALA A 89 1.74 -2.76 -18.93
CA ALA A 89 0.44 -2.12 -18.77
C ALA A 89 0.48 -0.70 -19.36
N SER A 90 -0.51 -0.33 -20.17
CA SER A 90 -0.58 1.00 -20.78
C SER A 90 -1.54 1.96 -20.07
N SER A 91 -2.56 1.44 -19.38
CA SER A 91 -3.71 2.27 -18.96
C SER A 91 -4.46 1.77 -17.74
N ASN A 92 -4.31 0.50 -17.37
CA ASN A 92 -5.10 -0.13 -16.32
C ASN A 92 -4.21 -0.98 -15.41
N LEU A 93 -4.67 -1.23 -14.19
CA LEU A 93 -4.07 -2.21 -13.31
C LEU A 93 -4.59 -3.61 -13.65
N TRP A 94 -3.74 -4.61 -13.46
CA TRP A 94 -4.08 -6.03 -13.57
C TRP A 94 -4.62 -6.62 -12.27
N GLU A 95 -5.34 -7.72 -12.40
CA GLU A 95 -5.83 -8.55 -11.29
C GLU A 95 -4.68 -9.20 -10.52
N LEU A 96 -3.74 -9.81 -11.24
CA LEU A 96 -2.57 -10.48 -10.67
C LEU A 96 -1.29 -9.64 -10.87
N PRO A 97 -0.44 -9.49 -9.85
CA PRO A 97 0.83 -8.77 -9.98
C PRO A 97 1.83 -9.39 -10.96
N ASP A 98 1.68 -10.68 -11.23
CA ASP A 98 2.45 -11.51 -12.17
C ASP A 98 1.61 -11.93 -13.38
N ALA A 99 0.59 -11.14 -13.75
CA ALA A 99 -0.31 -11.45 -14.86
C ALA A 99 0.36 -11.98 -16.16
N PRO A 100 1.56 -11.52 -16.59
CA PRO A 100 2.24 -12.04 -17.78
C PRO A 100 2.72 -13.49 -17.66
N LEU A 101 2.84 -14.02 -16.44
CA LEU A 101 3.27 -15.38 -16.14
C LEU A 101 2.08 -16.34 -15.91
N GLU A 102 0.86 -15.81 -15.94
CA GLU A 102 -0.35 -16.50 -15.52
C GLU A 102 -1.26 -16.87 -16.70
N GLY A 103 -2.06 -17.92 -16.53
CA GLY A 103 -2.96 -18.43 -17.59
C GLY A 103 -4.17 -17.52 -17.88
N THR A 104 -5.06 -17.97 -18.77
CA THR A 104 -6.25 -17.21 -19.23
C THR A 104 -7.43 -17.21 -18.24
N GLY A 105 -7.22 -17.66 -17.01
CA GLY A 105 -8.27 -17.76 -16.00
C GLY A 105 -8.55 -16.42 -15.31
N MET A 106 -8.41 -16.40 -13.99
CA MET A 106 -8.52 -15.20 -13.16
C MET A 106 -7.29 -14.31 -13.37
N ASN A 107 -7.23 -13.63 -14.52
CA ASN A 107 -6.06 -12.89 -14.95
C ASN A 107 -6.42 -11.64 -15.79
N SER A 108 -7.38 -10.85 -15.32
CA SER A 108 -7.81 -9.62 -16.01
C SER A 108 -6.71 -8.55 -16.06
N ARG A 109 -6.59 -7.84 -17.19
CA ARG A 109 -5.72 -6.66 -17.36
C ARG A 109 -6.40 -5.35 -16.95
N ASN A 110 -7.61 -5.40 -16.40
CA ASN A 110 -8.38 -4.22 -16.04
C ASN A 110 -9.12 -4.44 -14.71
N HIS A 111 -8.38 -4.35 -13.61
CA HIS A 111 -8.89 -4.56 -12.26
C HIS A 111 -8.36 -3.53 -11.26
N HIS A 112 -9.25 -2.71 -10.71
CA HIS A 112 -8.94 -1.57 -9.82
C HIS A 112 -8.62 -1.96 -8.37
N MET A 113 -8.53 -3.25 -8.03
CA MET A 113 -8.42 -3.70 -6.63
C MET A 113 -7.11 -3.26 -5.96
N TRP A 114 -6.10 -2.94 -6.78
CA TRP A 114 -4.80 -2.41 -6.38
C TRP A 114 -4.70 -0.87 -6.46
N SER A 115 -5.80 -0.14 -6.75
CA SER A 115 -5.75 1.32 -6.97
C SER A 115 -5.73 2.16 -5.69
N SER A 116 -5.72 1.56 -4.49
CA SER A 116 -5.83 2.28 -3.21
C SER A 116 -4.70 3.28 -2.96
N TYR A 117 -3.52 3.06 -3.54
CA TYR A 117 -2.40 4.00 -3.44
C TYR A 117 -2.73 5.39 -4.00
N SER A 118 -3.66 5.49 -4.96
CA SER A 118 -4.07 6.79 -5.51
C SER A 118 -4.66 7.73 -4.45
N ALA A 119 -5.39 7.19 -3.48
CA ALA A 119 -5.93 7.98 -2.37
C ALA A 119 -4.82 8.49 -1.43
N TYR A 120 -3.73 7.72 -1.28
CA TYR A 120 -2.53 8.16 -0.57
C TYR A 120 -1.81 9.28 -1.33
N LEU A 121 -1.64 9.13 -2.66
CA LEU A 121 -1.03 10.18 -3.48
C LEU A 121 -1.79 11.52 -3.38
N VAL A 122 -3.12 11.48 -3.40
CA VAL A 122 -3.93 12.70 -3.25
C VAL A 122 -3.84 13.28 -1.83
N ARG A 123 -4.01 12.45 -0.79
CA ARG A 123 -4.14 12.93 0.59
C ARG A 123 -2.82 13.26 1.26
N SER A 124 -1.78 12.49 0.99
CA SER A 124 -0.46 12.62 1.62
C SER A 124 0.51 13.34 0.71
N VAL A 125 0.76 12.85 -0.51
CA VAL A 125 1.78 13.43 -1.40
C VAL A 125 1.36 14.80 -1.94
N ALA A 126 0.14 14.95 -2.42
CA ALA A 126 -0.40 16.26 -2.80
C ALA A 126 -0.91 17.06 -1.58
N GLY A 127 -1.03 16.41 -0.42
CA GLY A 127 -1.46 17.04 0.82
C GLY A 127 -2.92 17.49 0.85
N LEU A 128 -3.78 16.98 -0.03
CA LEU A 128 -5.17 17.43 -0.17
C LEU A 128 -6.11 16.52 0.64
N ALA A 129 -6.56 17.02 1.79
CA ALA A 129 -7.38 16.25 2.71
C ALA A 129 -8.59 17.02 3.24
N GLN A 130 -9.54 16.29 3.81
CA GLN A 130 -10.67 16.85 4.55
C GLN A 130 -10.40 16.68 6.06
N PRO A 131 -10.32 17.77 6.84
CA PRO A 131 -10.11 17.67 8.29
C PRO A 131 -11.34 17.08 8.99
N ALA A 132 -11.15 16.53 10.18
CA ALA A 132 -12.23 16.03 11.02
C ALA A 132 -13.26 17.13 11.31
N GLY A 133 -14.56 16.81 11.21
CA GLY A 133 -15.66 17.77 11.39
C GLY A 133 -16.00 18.60 10.15
N SER A 134 -15.26 18.46 9.05
CA SER A 134 -15.64 18.97 7.72
C SER A 134 -16.34 17.86 6.90
N ALA A 135 -17.12 18.25 5.90
CA ALA A 135 -17.79 17.35 4.96
C ALA A 135 -17.84 17.97 3.56
N GLY A 136 -17.75 17.14 2.52
CA GLY A 136 -17.76 17.57 1.12
C GLY A 136 -16.63 18.54 0.77
N TYR A 137 -15.48 18.46 1.45
CA TYR A 137 -14.37 19.41 1.31
C TYR A 137 -14.75 20.88 1.52
N ARG A 138 -15.83 21.16 2.27
CA ARG A 138 -16.22 22.54 2.66
C ARG A 138 -15.06 23.31 3.31
N VAL A 139 -14.27 22.58 4.09
CA VAL A 139 -12.93 22.98 4.50
C VAL A 139 -11.96 21.99 3.86
N LEU A 140 -10.97 22.53 3.13
CA LEU A 140 -9.86 21.80 2.53
C LEU A 140 -8.60 22.02 3.38
N GLU A 141 -7.95 20.92 3.77
CA GLU A 141 -6.61 20.93 4.33
C GLU A 141 -5.59 20.76 3.20
N MET A 142 -4.53 21.57 3.21
CA MET A 142 -3.41 21.52 2.25
C MET A 142 -2.10 21.40 3.02
N ARG A 143 -1.45 20.24 2.94
CA ARG A 143 -0.18 19.92 3.61
C ARG A 143 0.67 18.97 2.74
N PRO A 144 1.23 19.48 1.63
CA PRO A 144 2.13 18.68 0.78
C PRO A 144 3.42 18.32 1.51
#